data_AF-A0A1Y2V0E0-F1
#
_entry.id   AF-A0A1Y2V0E0-F1
#
_cell.length_a   1.000
_cell.length_b   1.000
_cell.length_c   1.000
_cell.angle_alpha   90.00
_cell.angle_beta   90.00
_cell.angle_gamma   90.00
#
_symmetry.space_group_name_H-M   'P 1'
#
loop_
_entity.id
_entity.type
_entity.pdbx_description
1 polymer ?
#
loop_
_entity_poly.entity_id
_entity_poly.type
_entity_poly.pdbx_seq_one_letter_code
_entity_poly.pdbx_strand_id
1 'polypeptide(L)'
;FHLFDMNKDEQLDFSEFRYALQALGFSNLSRPDLIAAFKSAARPRPGWTPLPALPNQPPPQPTPGVVDLRLSREGFQAIAARYVAARDPREELLKTFALFDRGAKGVITVDDLRSVVKELGEDVPDNELHSMIEQFDVEGKGGVSREEFLGIFLD
;
A
#
# COMPACT_ATOMS: atom_id res chain seq x y z
N PHE A 1 7.59 2.91 -8.95
CA PHE A 1 8.99 3.33 -8.78
C PHE A 1 9.25 4.61 -9.56
N HIS A 2 9.32 4.62 -10.90
CA HIS A 2 9.54 5.86 -11.68
C HIS A 2 8.50 6.96 -11.44
N LEU A 3 7.26 6.61 -11.10
CA LEU A 3 6.23 7.58 -10.72
C LEU A 3 6.58 8.36 -9.44
N PHE A 4 7.41 7.80 -8.57
CA PHE A 4 7.76 8.36 -7.27
C PHE A 4 9.17 8.97 -7.24
N ASP A 5 10.00 8.60 -8.22
CA ASP A 5 11.33 9.17 -8.47
C ASP A 5 11.15 10.52 -9.17
N MET A 6 11.10 11.60 -8.38
CA MET A 6 10.78 12.95 -8.86
C MET A 6 11.95 13.59 -9.58
N ASN A 7 13.16 13.28 -9.14
CA ASN A 7 14.39 13.81 -9.71
C ASN A 7 14.93 12.94 -10.86
N LYS A 8 14.31 11.78 -11.12
CA LYS A 8 14.64 10.81 -12.18
C LYS A 8 16.07 10.29 -12.07
N ASP A 9 16.56 10.12 -10.84
CA ASP A 9 17.92 9.64 -10.56
C ASP A 9 18.00 8.11 -10.39
N GLU A 10 16.92 7.41 -10.73
CA GLU A 10 16.71 5.97 -10.60
C GLU A 10 16.87 5.45 -9.16
N GLN A 11 16.83 6.37 -8.20
CA GLN A 11 16.92 6.11 -6.78
C GLN A 11 15.74 6.80 -6.08
N LEU A 12 15.45 6.38 -4.85
CA LEU A 12 14.49 7.09 -4.00
C LEU A 12 15.19 7.57 -2.74
N ASP A 13 15.01 8.85 -2.43
CA ASP A 13 15.32 9.38 -1.12
C ASP A 13 14.25 9.00 -0.08
N PHE A 14 14.51 9.28 1.20
CA PHE A 14 13.58 8.94 2.27
C PHE A 14 12.18 9.58 2.09
N SER A 15 12.14 10.81 1.57
CA SER A 15 10.92 11.56 1.30
C SER A 15 10.12 10.88 0.19
N GLU A 16 10.76 10.58 -0.94
CA GLU A 16 10.13 9.88 -2.07
C GLU A 16 9.68 8.47 -1.69
N PHE A 17 10.50 7.73 -0.94
CA PHE A 17 10.13 6.44 -0.38
C PHE A 17 8.90 6.52 0.52
N ARG A 18 8.83 7.53 1.40
CA ARG A 18 7.68 7.76 2.27
C ARG A 18 6.42 8.05 1.46
N TYR A 19 6.52 8.93 0.47
CA TYR A 19 5.40 9.23 -0.43
C TYR A 19 4.96 7.99 -1.23
N ALA A 20 5.90 7.19 -1.71
CA ALA A 20 5.62 5.95 -2.43
C ALA A 20 4.87 4.93 -1.57
N LEU A 21 5.29 4.71 -0.32
CA LEU A 21 4.57 3.82 0.60
C LEU A 21 3.20 4.38 0.98
N GLN A 22 3.09 5.70 1.19
CA GLN A 22 1.80 6.33 1.47
C GLN A 22 0.81 6.16 0.29
N ALA A 23 1.28 6.32 -0.95
CA ALA A 23 0.47 6.13 -2.16
C ALA A 23 0.05 4.66 -2.39
N LEU A 24 0.83 3.70 -1.89
CA LEU A 24 0.48 2.26 -1.89
C LEU A 24 -0.50 1.87 -0.77
N GLY A 25 -0.97 2.84 0.03
CA GLY A 25 -1.91 2.62 1.13
C GLY A 25 -1.25 2.34 2.49
N PHE A 26 0.08 2.47 2.61
CA PHE A 26 0.82 2.29 3.86
C PHE A 26 0.99 3.61 4.64
N SER A 27 -0.06 4.43 4.68
CA SER A 27 -0.05 5.73 5.35
C SER A 27 0.00 5.65 6.88
N ASN A 28 -0.36 4.49 7.46
CA ASN A 28 -0.44 4.29 8.92
C ASN A 28 0.87 3.77 9.56
N LEU A 29 1.97 3.69 8.80
CA LEU A 29 3.27 3.27 9.34
C LEU A 29 3.92 4.38 10.17
N SER A 30 4.43 4.02 11.34
CA SER A 30 5.16 4.95 12.19
C SER A 30 6.46 5.40 11.51
N ARG A 31 6.86 6.66 11.71
CA ARG A 31 8.15 7.18 11.26
C ARG A 31 9.36 6.27 11.62
N PRO A 32 9.49 5.71 12.83
CA PRO A 32 10.57 4.75 13.14
C PRO A 32 10.56 3.52 12.23
N ASP A 33 9.39 2.94 11.94
CA ASP A 33 9.28 1.76 11.09
C ASP A 33 9.64 2.06 9.64
N LEU A 34 9.20 3.21 9.13
CA LEU A 34 9.58 3.70 7.80
C LEU A 34 11.11 3.90 7.69
N ILE A 35 11.72 4.50 8.71
CA ILE A 35 13.18 4.69 8.76
C ILE A 35 13.89 3.34 8.80
N ALA A 36 13.42 2.40 9.63
CA ALA A 36 14.01 1.07 9.74
C ALA A 36 13.90 0.30 8.41
N ALA A 37 12.74 0.34 7.76
CA ALA A 37 12.54 -0.26 6.45
C ALA A 37 13.43 0.37 5.39
N PHE A 38 13.46 1.71 5.29
CA PHE A 38 14.33 2.40 4.35
C PHE A 38 15.80 2.02 4.56
N LYS A 39 16.32 2.09 5.79
CA LYS A 39 17.70 1.74 6.12
C LYS A 39 18.05 0.28 5.85
N SER A 40 17.07 -0.63 5.87
CA SER A 40 17.31 -2.06 5.65
C SER A 40 17.77 -2.38 4.22
N ALA A 41 17.29 -1.63 3.23
CA ALA A 41 17.61 -1.85 1.81
C ALA A 41 18.30 -0.66 1.13
N ALA A 42 18.31 0.53 1.75
CA ALA A 42 19.03 1.68 1.21
C ALA A 42 20.56 1.45 1.24
N ARG A 43 21.23 2.02 0.26
CA ARG A 43 22.69 2.02 0.14
C ARG A 43 23.20 3.46 0.07
N PRO A 44 24.44 3.74 0.50
CA PRO A 44 25.06 5.03 0.24
C PRO A 44 25.10 5.28 -1.27
N ARG A 45 24.85 6.52 -1.69
CA ARG A 45 24.94 6.87 -3.12
C ARG A 45 26.31 6.47 -3.70
N PRO A 46 26.38 5.91 -4.92
CA PRO A 46 27.64 5.59 -5.57
C PRO A 46 28.51 6.85 -5.74
N GLY A 47 29.80 6.74 -5.43
CA GLY A 47 30.74 7.87 -5.58
C GLY A 47 30.70 8.91 -4.45
N TRP A 48 29.97 8.66 -3.36
CA TRP A 48 30.17 9.42 -2.14
C TRP A 48 31.48 8.99 -1.47
N THR A 49 32.45 9.89 -1.48
CA THR A 49 33.62 9.82 -0.62
C THR A 49 33.53 10.96 0.39
N PRO A 50 33.90 10.73 1.67
CA PRO A 50 34.17 11.82 2.58
C PRO A 50 35.18 12.78 1.93
N LEU A 51 35.01 14.08 2.14
CA LEU A 51 35.99 15.06 1.66
C LEU A 51 37.39 14.67 2.14
N PRO A 52 38.44 14.79 1.31
CA PRO A 52 39.80 14.57 1.76
C PRO A 52 40.15 15.59 2.86
N ALA A 53 41.00 15.19 3.80
CA ALA A 53 41.47 16.09 4.85
C ALA A 53 42.23 17.28 4.23
N LEU A 54 41.87 18.49 4.63
CA LEU A 54 42.68 19.66 4.30
C LEU A 54 44.00 19.61 5.08
N PRO A 55 45.11 20.15 4.53
CA PRO A 55 46.36 20.26 5.26
C PRO A 55 46.16 21.04 6.56
N ASN A 56 46.71 20.54 7.67
CA ASN A 56 46.54 21.07 9.02
C ASN A 56 45.11 20.99 9.62
N GLN A 57 44.21 20.21 9.04
CA GLN A 57 42.97 19.80 9.70
C GLN A 57 43.05 18.32 10.11
N PRO A 58 42.49 17.95 11.29
CA PRO A 58 42.23 16.55 11.58
C PRO A 58 41.36 15.97 10.45
N PRO A 59 41.54 14.68 10.09
CA PRO A 59 40.73 14.05 9.04
C PRO A 59 39.26 14.32 9.35
N PRO A 60 38.44 14.72 8.35
CA PRO A 60 37.02 14.92 8.58
C PRO A 60 36.48 13.61 9.13
N GLN A 61 36.16 13.64 10.42
CA GLN A 61 35.46 12.56 11.09
C GLN A 61 34.22 12.34 10.24
N PRO A 62 33.90 11.12 9.77
CA PRO A 62 32.61 10.88 9.14
C PRO A 62 31.57 11.34 10.15
N THR A 63 30.96 12.50 9.92
CA THR A 63 29.94 13.04 10.83
C THR A 63 28.89 11.95 10.94
N PRO A 64 28.65 11.38 12.14
CA PRO A 64 27.61 10.39 12.31
C PRO A 64 26.29 11.06 11.95
N GLY A 65 25.74 10.76 10.76
CA GLY A 65 24.38 11.18 10.44
C GLY A 65 24.10 11.73 9.04
N VAL A 66 25.10 12.09 8.23
CA VAL A 66 24.84 12.55 6.84
C VAL A 66 25.32 11.52 5.83
N VAL A 67 24.80 10.30 5.95
CA VAL A 67 24.87 9.31 4.89
C VAL A 67 23.72 9.59 3.93
N ASP A 68 24.06 10.00 2.69
CA ASP A 68 23.07 10.17 1.63
C ASP A 68 22.63 8.77 1.16
N LEU A 69 21.65 8.23 1.88
CA LEU A 69 21.09 6.91 1.65
C LEU A 69 20.06 7.00 0.53
N ARG A 70 20.25 6.14 -0.45
CA ARG A 70 19.42 6.02 -1.65
C ARG A 70 18.89 4.62 -1.74
N LEU A 71 17.61 4.50 -2.09
CA LEU A 71 16.94 3.22 -2.26
C LEU A 71 16.84 2.90 -3.75
N SER A 72 17.43 1.79 -4.17
CA SER A 72 17.29 1.31 -5.55
C SER A 72 15.89 0.74 -5.79
N ARG A 73 15.55 0.54 -7.08
CA ARG A 73 14.31 -0.14 -7.49
C ARG A 73 14.11 -1.49 -6.79
N GLU A 74 15.17 -2.30 -6.74
CA GLU A 74 15.12 -3.63 -6.11
C GLU A 74 14.88 -3.52 -4.60
N GLY A 75 15.56 -2.58 -3.93
CA GLY A 75 15.35 -2.33 -2.51
C GLY A 75 13.93 -1.87 -2.19
N PHE A 76 13.39 -0.98 -3.02
CA PHE A 76 12.00 -0.54 -2.91
C PHE A 76 11.01 -1.70 -3.12
N GLN A 77 11.21 -2.50 -4.16
CA GLN A 77 10.34 -3.65 -4.44
C GLN A 77 10.37 -4.67 -3.31
N ALA A 78 11.54 -4.96 -2.73
CA ALA A 78 11.67 -5.88 -1.61
C ALA A 78 10.91 -5.39 -0.37
N ILE A 79 11.07 -4.10 -0.04
CA ILE A 79 10.34 -3.48 1.08
C ILE A 79 8.83 -3.50 0.83
N ALA A 80 8.40 -3.03 -0.34
CA ALA A 80 6.99 -2.96 -0.70
C ALA A 80 6.36 -4.37 -0.68
N ALA A 81 7.01 -5.37 -1.27
CA ALA A 81 6.55 -6.75 -1.26
C ALA A 81 6.39 -7.30 0.16
N ARG A 82 7.34 -7.01 1.07
CA ARG A 82 7.25 -7.42 2.47
C ARG A 82 6.06 -6.77 3.17
N TYR A 83 5.83 -5.48 2.96
CA TYR A 83 4.70 -4.78 3.55
C TYR A 83 3.37 -5.25 2.97
N VAL A 84 3.30 -5.52 1.66
CA VAL A 84 2.11 -6.10 1.02
C VAL A 84 1.84 -7.50 1.57
N ALA A 85 2.85 -8.35 1.71
CA ALA A 85 2.71 -9.70 2.27
C ALA A 85 2.34 -9.68 3.77
N ALA A 86 2.73 -8.63 4.50
CA ALA A 86 2.36 -8.42 5.89
C ALA A 86 0.99 -7.74 6.07
N ARG A 87 0.35 -7.28 4.98
CA ARG A 87 -1.06 -6.82 5.07
C ARG A 87 -1.90 -8.03 5.40
N ASP A 88 -2.81 -7.84 6.34
CA ASP A 88 -3.87 -8.78 6.59
C ASP A 88 -4.86 -8.68 5.41
N PRO A 89 -5.00 -9.72 4.55
CA PRO A 89 -5.90 -9.67 3.41
C PRO A 89 -7.35 -9.46 3.85
N ARG A 90 -7.70 -9.93 5.05
CA ARG A 90 -9.00 -9.69 5.67
C ARG A 90 -9.24 -8.20 5.95
N GLU A 91 -8.26 -7.43 6.42
CA GLU A 91 -8.42 -5.97 6.61
C GLU A 91 -8.72 -5.25 5.28
N GLU A 92 -8.07 -5.63 4.19
CA GLU A 92 -8.31 -5.04 2.87
C GLU A 92 -9.69 -5.41 2.32
N LEU A 93 -10.14 -6.65 2.52
CA LEU A 93 -11.49 -7.08 2.17
C LEU A 93 -12.54 -6.38 3.02
N LEU A 94 -12.28 -6.11 4.30
CA LEU A 94 -13.19 -5.32 5.15
C LEU A 94 -13.30 -3.86 4.70
N LYS A 95 -12.20 -3.24 4.27
CA LYS A 95 -12.24 -1.90 3.67
C LYS A 95 -13.05 -1.92 2.37
N THR A 96 -12.85 -2.95 1.56
CA THR A 96 -13.58 -3.15 0.31
C THR A 96 -15.07 -3.34 0.58
N PHE A 97 -15.44 -4.19 1.53
CA PHE A 97 -16.82 -4.39 1.98
C PHE A 97 -17.48 -3.07 2.37
N ALA A 98 -16.77 -2.21 3.10
CA ALA A 98 -17.28 -0.89 3.49
C ALA A 98 -17.50 0.07 2.30
N LEU A 99 -16.82 -0.13 1.17
CA LEU A 99 -17.09 0.61 -0.07
C LEU A 99 -18.35 0.09 -0.77
N PHE A 100 -18.62 -1.21 -0.68
CA PHE A 100 -19.82 -1.83 -1.23
C PHE A 100 -21.06 -1.53 -0.38
N ASP A 101 -21.01 -1.68 0.94
CA ASP A 101 -22.13 -1.45 1.86
C ASP A 101 -22.45 0.05 2.02
N ARG A 102 -23.27 0.59 1.11
CA ARG A 102 -23.73 1.98 1.15
C ARG A 102 -24.66 2.15 2.34
N GLY A 103 -24.19 2.89 3.34
CA GLY A 103 -24.95 3.17 4.56
C GLY A 103 -24.53 2.33 5.77
N ALA A 104 -23.44 1.56 5.68
CA ALA A 104 -22.87 0.82 6.80
C ALA A 104 -23.89 -0.11 7.50
N LYS A 105 -24.76 -0.75 6.71
CA LYS A 105 -25.81 -1.67 7.19
C LYS A 105 -25.22 -2.95 7.78
N GLY A 106 -23.97 -3.27 7.46
CA GLY A 106 -23.29 -4.52 7.81
C GLY A 106 -23.60 -5.68 6.86
N VAL A 107 -24.40 -5.42 5.81
CA VAL A 107 -24.78 -6.39 4.77
C VAL A 107 -24.78 -5.69 3.41
N ILE A 108 -24.23 -6.33 2.39
CA ILE A 108 -24.29 -5.85 1.01
C ILE A 108 -25.59 -6.36 0.40
N THR A 109 -26.45 -5.44 -0.02
CA THR A 109 -27.72 -5.75 -0.68
C THR A 109 -27.62 -5.59 -2.19
N VAL A 110 -28.65 -6.03 -2.93
CA VAL A 110 -28.71 -5.83 -4.38
C VAL A 110 -28.62 -4.35 -4.76
N ASP A 111 -29.24 -3.46 -3.97
CA ASP A 111 -29.23 -2.02 -4.21
C ASP A 111 -27.82 -1.40 -4.05
N ASP A 112 -27.04 -1.94 -3.11
CA ASP A 112 -25.63 -1.57 -2.91
C ASP A 112 -24.79 -1.94 -4.12
N LEU A 113 -24.90 -3.18 -4.60
CA LEU A 113 -24.21 -3.64 -5.81
C LEU A 113 -24.62 -2.82 -7.03
N ARG A 114 -25.92 -2.58 -7.21
CA ARG A 114 -26.43 -1.75 -8.32
C ARG A 114 -25.80 -0.36 -8.32
N SER A 115 -25.68 0.25 -7.14
CA SER A 115 -25.05 1.57 -7.00
C SER A 115 -23.57 1.55 -7.38
N VAL A 116 -22.83 0.55 -6.92
CA VAL A 116 -21.39 0.41 -7.23
C VAL A 116 -21.15 0.14 -8.71
N VAL A 117 -21.89 -0.80 -9.32
CA VAL A 117 -21.79 -1.14 -10.74
C VAL A 117 -22.08 0.08 -11.62
N LYS A 118 -23.08 0.88 -11.26
CA LYS A 118 -23.40 2.13 -11.94
C LYS A 118 -22.28 3.18 -11.81
N GLU A 119 -21.60 3.22 -10.68
CA GLU A 119 -20.42 4.09 -10.46
C GLU A 119 -19.22 3.65 -11.31
N LEU A 120 -19.07 2.35 -11.56
CA LEU A 120 -18.06 1.79 -12.46
C LEU A 120 -18.39 2.02 -13.95
N GLY A 121 -19.60 2.50 -14.25
CA GLY A 121 -20.07 2.73 -15.61
C GLY A 121 -20.47 1.45 -16.34
N GLU A 122 -20.66 0.34 -15.62
CA GLU A 122 -21.17 -0.91 -16.16
C GLU A 122 -22.71 -0.96 -16.05
N ASP A 123 -23.35 -1.61 -17.01
CA ASP A 123 -24.79 -1.84 -17.01
C ASP A 123 -25.01 -3.35 -16.80
N VAL A 124 -25.22 -3.73 -15.54
CA VAL A 124 -25.52 -5.11 -15.15
C VAL A 124 -27.01 -5.19 -14.85
N PRO A 125 -27.74 -6.14 -15.47
CA PRO A 125 -29.16 -6.24 -15.28
C PRO A 125 -29.50 -6.76 -13.88
N ASP A 126 -30.64 -6.35 -13.35
CA ASP A 126 -31.05 -6.65 -11.98
C ASP A 126 -31.13 -8.14 -11.66
N ASN A 127 -31.52 -8.97 -12.62
CA ASN A 127 -31.57 -10.42 -12.44
C ASN A 127 -30.18 -11.00 -12.15
N GLU A 128 -29.13 -10.44 -12.76
CA GLU A 128 -27.75 -10.86 -12.54
C GLU A 128 -27.25 -10.39 -11.17
N LEU A 129 -27.55 -9.15 -10.78
CA LEU A 129 -27.24 -8.65 -9.43
C LEU A 129 -27.93 -9.47 -8.33
N HIS A 130 -29.20 -9.84 -8.54
CA HIS A 130 -29.92 -10.75 -7.66
C HIS A 130 -29.26 -12.13 -7.61
N SER A 131 -28.88 -12.69 -8.77
CA SER A 131 -28.20 -13.98 -8.85
C SER A 131 -26.84 -13.96 -8.16
N MET A 132 -26.13 -12.82 -8.19
CA MET A 132 -24.87 -12.66 -7.46
C MET A 132 -25.11 -12.70 -5.95
N ILE A 133 -26.11 -11.97 -5.43
CA ILE A 133 -26.43 -12.02 -4.00
C ILE A 133 -26.87 -13.42 -3.57
N GLU A 134 -27.78 -14.07 -4.31
CA GLU A 134 -28.30 -15.40 -3.97
C GLU A 134 -27.22 -16.49 -3.95
N GLN A 135 -26.18 -16.37 -4.78
CA GLN A 135 -25.06 -17.32 -4.79
C GLN A 135 -24.23 -17.27 -3.50
N PHE A 136 -24.23 -16.14 -2.81
CA PHE A 136 -23.32 -15.87 -1.70
C PHE A 136 -24.03 -15.67 -0.34
N ASP A 137 -25.33 -15.39 -0.36
CA ASP A 137 -26.17 -15.32 0.82
C ASP A 137 -26.58 -16.72 1.28
N VAL A 138 -25.65 -17.39 1.97
CA VAL A 138 -25.84 -18.76 2.49
C VAL A 138 -26.93 -18.80 3.55
N GLU A 139 -27.10 -17.71 4.29
CA GLU A 139 -28.10 -17.62 5.36
C GLU A 139 -29.50 -17.19 4.87
N GLY A 140 -29.64 -16.78 3.60
CA GLY A 140 -30.93 -16.44 2.99
C GLY A 140 -31.60 -15.19 3.57
N LYS A 141 -30.81 -14.21 4.01
CA LYS A 141 -31.28 -12.93 4.60
C LYS A 141 -31.54 -11.82 3.56
N GLY A 142 -31.31 -12.10 2.29
CA GLY A 142 -31.44 -11.17 1.17
C GLY A 142 -30.20 -10.27 0.97
N GLY A 143 -29.04 -10.69 1.47
CA GLY A 143 -27.81 -9.90 1.38
C GLY A 143 -26.58 -10.61 1.94
N VAL A 144 -25.40 -10.17 1.52
CA VAL A 144 -24.11 -10.79 1.88
C VAL A 144 -23.54 -10.10 3.12
N SER A 145 -23.37 -10.85 4.21
CA SER A 145 -22.73 -10.40 5.45
C SER A 145 -21.22 -10.24 5.29
N ARG A 146 -20.58 -9.63 6.29
CA ARG A 146 -19.11 -9.52 6.33
C ARG A 146 -18.45 -10.89 6.36
N GLU A 147 -18.97 -11.84 7.14
CA GLU A 147 -18.41 -13.19 7.20
C GLU A 147 -18.53 -13.94 5.87
N GLU A 148 -19.67 -13.88 5.20
CA GLU A 148 -19.84 -14.49 3.88
C GLU A 148 -18.95 -13.82 2.84
N PHE A 149 -18.88 -12.49 2.83
CA PHE A 149 -17.99 -11.76 1.93
C PHE A 149 -16.53 -12.18 2.13
N LEU A 150 -16.07 -12.28 3.38
CA LEU A 150 -14.71 -12.75 3.67
C LEU A 150 -14.50 -14.21 3.23
N GLY A 151 -15.48 -15.08 3.43
CA GLY A 151 -15.43 -16.48 2.99
C GLY A 151 -15.25 -16.61 1.47
N ILE A 152 -15.89 -15.75 0.68
CA ILE A 152 -15.77 -15.79 -0.79
C ILE A 152 -14.34 -15.49 -1.26
N PHE A 153 -13.64 -14.58 -0.58
CA PHE A 153 -12.34 -14.07 -1.03
C PHE A 153 -11.15 -14.68 -0.28
N LEU A 154 -11.35 -15.39 0.82
CA LEU A 154 -10.30 -15.99 1.64
C LEU A 154 -10.27 -17.52 1.65
N ASP A 155 -11.32 -18.19 1.15
CA ASP A 155 -11.39 -19.65 1.03
C ASP A 155 -10.74 -20.17 -0.27
#